data_AF-A0AAE3G319-F1
#
_entry.id   AF-A0AAE3G319-F1
#
_cell.length_a   1.000
_cell.length_b   1.000
_cell.length_c   1.000
_cell.angle_alpha   90.00
_cell.angle_beta   90.00
_cell.angle_gamma   90.00
#
_symmetry.space_group_name_H-M   'P 1'
#
loop_
_entity.id
_entity.type
_entity.pdbx_description
1 polymer ?
#
loop_
_entity_poly.entity_id
_entity_poly.type
_entity_poly.pdbx_seq_one_letter_code
_entity_poly.pdbx_strand_id
1 'polypeptide(L)'
;MGGSVRVGNRHRGDVGDYIGRPGALGNPFVIGRDGCRSAVIWRYAEWLEAAVTRPGPVRSAMVGLFRRLRAGEDLVLVCHCHPRPCHGDVIAAFLRRHLPGAPAGSGTRLEPPAEQKNPGSLRPPET
;
A
#
# COMPACT_ATOMS: atom_id res chain seq x y z
N MET A 1 18.25 14.45 -10.72
CA MET A 1 16.81 14.21 -10.96
C MET A 1 16.44 12.96 -10.19
N GLY A 2 15.43 13.00 -9.32
CA GLY A 2 14.98 11.80 -8.60
C GLY A 2 14.18 10.89 -9.53
N GLY A 3 14.26 9.58 -9.34
CA GLY A 3 13.49 8.62 -10.13
C GLY A 3 11.99 8.74 -9.86
N SER A 4 11.16 8.27 -10.79
CA SER A 4 9.71 8.22 -10.64
C SER A 4 9.24 6.89 -10.06
N VAL A 5 8.04 6.87 -9.46
CA VAL A 5 7.40 5.62 -9.04
C VAL A 5 5.97 5.59 -9.56
N ARG A 6 5.53 4.46 -10.10
CA ARG A 6 4.13 4.20 -10.49
C ARG A 6 3.68 2.81 -10.07
N VAL A 7 2.37 2.59 -10.06
CA VAL A 7 1.76 1.27 -9.81
C VAL A 7 1.33 0.67 -11.15
N GLY A 8 1.61 -0.61 -11.36
CA GLY A 8 1.23 -1.37 -12.53
C GLY A 8 0.35 -2.57 -12.19
N ASN A 9 -0.30 -3.13 -13.22
CA ASN A 9 -1.08 -4.36 -13.12
C ASN A 9 -0.38 -5.52 -13.85
N ARG A 10 -0.03 -6.58 -13.11
CA ARG A 10 0.60 -7.79 -13.67
C ARG A 10 -0.23 -8.46 -14.77
N HIS A 11 -1.55 -8.50 -14.60
CA HIS A 11 -2.47 -9.10 -15.58
C HIS A 11 -2.60 -8.29 -16.86
N ARG A 12 -2.12 -7.03 -16.86
CA ARG A 12 -2.08 -6.17 -18.03
C ARG A 12 -0.70 -6.14 -18.70
N GLY A 13 0.23 -7.00 -18.25
CA GLY A 13 1.58 -7.08 -18.81
C GLY A 13 2.56 -6.02 -18.29
N ASP A 14 2.21 -5.24 -17.25
CA ASP A 14 3.18 -4.37 -16.61
C ASP A 14 4.31 -5.20 -15.98
N VAL A 15 5.56 -4.80 -16.26
CA VAL A 15 6.78 -5.42 -15.74
C VAL A 15 7.40 -4.49 -14.70
N GLY A 16 7.78 -5.05 -13.55
CA GLY A 16 8.35 -4.30 -12.43
C GLY A 16 8.43 -5.12 -11.13
N ASP A 17 8.68 -4.43 -10.01
CA ASP A 17 8.82 -5.05 -8.70
C ASP A 17 7.47 -5.60 -8.21
N TYR A 18 7.36 -6.91 -8.07
CA TYR A 18 6.15 -7.54 -7.55
C TYR A 18 5.98 -7.26 -6.06
N ILE A 19 4.88 -6.59 -5.70
CA ILE A 19 4.55 -6.21 -4.32
C ILE A 19 3.35 -7.00 -3.77
N GLY A 20 2.85 -8.00 -4.49
CA GLY A 20 1.72 -8.83 -4.07
C GLY A 20 2.11 -9.91 -3.07
N ARG A 21 1.18 -10.84 -2.81
CA ARG A 21 1.37 -11.98 -1.89
C ARG A 21 1.88 -13.23 -2.63
N PRO A 22 2.66 -14.11 -1.98
CA PRO A 22 3.37 -13.89 -0.71
C PRO A 22 4.60 -13.00 -0.96
N GLY A 23 4.69 -11.87 -0.28
CA GLY A 23 5.79 -10.92 -0.46
C GLY A 23 5.85 -9.95 0.72
N ALA A 24 7.04 -9.43 1.03
CA ALA A 24 7.25 -8.58 2.20
C ALA A 24 6.37 -7.32 2.20
N LEU A 25 6.10 -6.76 1.01
CA LEU A 25 5.25 -5.57 0.84
C LEU A 25 3.78 -5.91 0.56
N GLY A 26 3.42 -7.20 0.57
CA GLY A 26 2.03 -7.62 0.35
C GLY A 26 1.12 -7.15 1.48
N ASN A 27 -0.11 -6.75 1.13
CA ASN A 27 -1.10 -6.36 2.14
C ASN A 27 -1.46 -7.58 3.04
N PRO A 28 -1.26 -7.53 4.37
CA PRO A 28 -1.62 -8.64 5.27
C PRO A 28 -3.13 -8.74 5.48
N PHE A 29 -3.89 -7.68 5.19
CA PHE A 29 -5.34 -7.63 5.28
C PHE A 29 -6.00 -8.16 4.00
N VAL A 30 -7.08 -8.92 4.17
CA VAL A 30 -7.79 -9.62 3.10
C VAL A 30 -9.18 -9.04 2.94
N ILE A 31 -9.52 -8.58 1.72
CA ILE A 31 -10.85 -8.06 1.39
C ILE A 31 -11.92 -9.11 1.72
N GLY A 32 -13.02 -8.70 2.32
CA GLY A 32 -14.11 -9.57 2.77
C GLY A 32 -13.89 -10.09 4.20
N ARG A 33 -12.69 -10.61 4.52
CA ARG A 33 -12.34 -11.06 5.87
C ARG A 33 -12.05 -9.90 6.84
N ASP A 34 -11.23 -8.96 6.38
CA ASP A 34 -10.68 -7.85 7.18
C ASP A 34 -11.38 -6.51 6.91
N GLY A 35 -12.43 -6.52 6.07
CA GLY A 35 -13.20 -5.35 5.66
C GLY A 35 -13.32 -5.19 4.14
N CYS A 36 -13.95 -4.10 3.72
CA CYS A 36 -14.04 -3.72 2.32
C CYS A 36 -12.68 -3.21 1.79
N ARG A 37 -12.58 -2.97 0.47
CA ARG A 37 -11.33 -2.56 -0.18
C ARG A 37 -10.71 -1.30 0.45
N SER A 38 -11.52 -0.28 0.72
CA SER A 38 -11.03 0.94 1.36
C SER A 38 -10.52 0.68 2.77
N ALA A 39 -11.23 -0.11 3.57
CA ALA A 39 -10.80 -0.49 4.93
C ALA A 39 -9.47 -1.23 4.93
N VAL A 40 -9.27 -2.23 4.09
CA VAL A 40 -8.00 -2.98 4.07
C VAL A 40 -6.83 -2.17 3.54
N ILE A 41 -7.06 -1.16 2.68
CA ILE A 41 -6.03 -0.25 2.19
C ILE A 41 -5.66 0.77 3.28
N TRP A 42 -6.67 1.28 3.98
CA TRP A 42 -6.45 2.16 5.13
C TRP A 42 -5.64 1.45 6.23
N ARG A 43 -6.06 0.23 6.63
CA ARG A 43 -5.31 -0.59 7.59
C ARG A 43 -3.90 -0.87 7.11
N TYR A 44 -3.71 -1.08 5.81
CA TYR A 44 -2.39 -1.28 5.22
C TYR A 44 -1.50 -0.04 5.34
N ALA A 45 -2.03 1.17 5.16
CA ALA A 45 -1.26 2.40 5.34
C ALA A 45 -0.75 2.53 6.78
N GLU A 46 -1.62 2.34 7.76
CA GLU A 46 -1.25 2.35 9.18
C GLU A 46 -0.22 1.26 9.52
N TRP A 47 -0.45 0.04 9.03
CA TRP A 47 0.48 -1.07 9.22
C TRP A 47 1.85 -0.80 8.59
N LEU A 48 1.89 -0.23 7.38
CA LEU A 48 3.13 0.03 6.67
C LEU A 48 3.99 1.04 7.44
N GLU A 49 3.39 2.14 7.94
CA GLU A 49 4.11 3.15 8.73
C GLU A 49 4.75 2.53 9.98
N ALA A 50 4.02 1.69 10.71
CA ALA A 50 4.60 0.97 11.84
C ALA A 50 5.68 -0.03 11.40
N ALA A 51 5.43 -0.80 10.34
CA ALA A 51 6.31 -1.87 9.89
C ALA A 51 7.67 -1.36 9.37
N VAL A 52 7.73 -0.18 8.75
CA VAL A 52 9.00 0.38 8.26
C VAL A 52 9.93 0.87 9.36
N THR A 53 9.40 1.18 10.56
CA THR A 53 10.22 1.63 11.70
C THR A 53 10.92 0.46 12.40
N ARG A 54 10.45 -0.76 12.18
CA ARG A 54 10.97 -1.97 12.83
C ARG A 54 11.99 -2.68 11.93
N PRO A 55 13.08 -3.24 12.47
CA PRO A 55 13.96 -4.12 11.71
C PRO A 55 13.17 -5.32 11.16
N GLY A 56 13.34 -5.65 9.89
CA GLY A 56 12.68 -6.78 9.26
C GLY A 56 12.54 -6.68 7.74
N PRO A 57 11.89 -7.68 7.11
CA PRO A 57 11.79 -7.77 5.66
C PRO A 57 11.09 -6.57 5.02
N VAL A 58 10.07 -6.02 5.67
CA VAL A 58 9.33 -4.83 5.18
C VAL A 58 10.26 -3.63 5.08
N ARG A 59 10.99 -3.32 6.18
CA ARG A 59 11.95 -2.22 6.21
C ARG A 59 13.06 -2.41 5.17
N SER A 60 13.62 -3.61 5.06
CA SER A 60 14.67 -3.90 4.07
C SER A 60 14.18 -3.69 2.63
N ALA A 61 12.97 -4.14 2.30
CA ALA A 61 12.37 -3.94 0.99
C ALA A 61 12.12 -2.45 0.70
N MET A 62 11.55 -1.70 1.66
CA MET A 62 11.30 -0.27 1.52
C MET A 62 12.60 0.55 1.36
N VAL A 63 13.64 0.22 2.14
CA VAL A 63 14.96 0.84 1.99
C VAL A 63 15.55 0.55 0.60
N GLY A 64 15.37 -0.66 0.07
CA GLY A 64 15.79 -1.02 -1.28
C GLY A 64 15.14 -0.14 -2.36
N LEU A 65 13.82 -0.02 -2.33
CA LEU A 65 13.07 0.86 -3.25
C LEU A 65 13.51 2.32 -3.12
N PHE A 66 13.71 2.80 -1.88
CA PHE A 66 14.17 4.15 -1.62
C PHE A 66 15.55 4.44 -2.20
N ARG A 67 16.50 3.51 -2.05
CA ARG A 67 17.85 3.65 -2.61
C ARG A 67 17.84 3.72 -4.13
N ARG A 68 17.02 2.88 -4.78
CA ARG A 68 16.84 2.86 -6.24
C ARG A 68 16.24 4.17 -6.76
N LEU A 69 15.17 4.66 -6.14
CA LEU A 69 14.58 5.96 -6.49
C LEU A 69 15.56 7.12 -6.32
N ARG A 70 16.34 7.11 -5.23
CA ARG A 70 17.39 8.13 -5.00
C ARG A 70 18.51 8.07 -6.02
N ALA A 71 18.79 6.90 -6.59
CA ALA A 71 19.75 6.72 -7.67
C ALA A 71 19.20 7.18 -9.05
N GLY A 72 17.92 7.60 -9.12
CA GLY A 72 17.29 8.06 -10.36
C GLY A 72 16.52 6.98 -11.11
N GLU A 73 16.35 5.78 -10.54
CA GLU A 73 15.64 4.69 -11.18
C GLU A 73 14.12 4.91 -11.16
N ASP A 74 13.48 4.71 -12.32
CA ASP A 74 12.01 4.68 -12.43
C ASP A 74 11.47 3.32 -11.97
N LEU A 75 10.68 3.32 -10.90
CA LEU A 75 10.10 2.12 -10.32
C LEU A 75 8.66 1.87 -10.78
N VAL A 76 8.39 0.63 -11.17
CA VAL A 76 7.03 0.12 -11.42
C VAL A 76 6.71 -0.91 -10.34
N LEU A 77 5.79 -0.58 -9.44
CA LEU A 77 5.32 -1.49 -8.40
C LEU A 77 4.14 -2.31 -8.93
N VAL A 78 4.31 -3.61 -9.10
CA VAL A 78 3.35 -4.47 -9.78
C VAL A 78 2.47 -5.23 -8.78
N CYS A 79 1.16 -5.09 -8.94
CA CYS A 79 0.13 -5.84 -8.21
C CYS A 79 -0.94 -6.38 -9.16
N HIS A 80 -1.86 -7.19 -8.64
CA HIS A 80 -3.04 -7.67 -9.38
C HIS A 80 -4.27 -6.76 -9.22
N CYS A 81 -4.26 -5.83 -8.26
CA CYS A 81 -5.45 -5.04 -7.89
C CYS A 81 -5.68 -3.78 -8.75
N HIS A 82 -4.62 -3.13 -9.21
CA HIS A 82 -4.67 -1.90 -9.99
C HIS A 82 -5.49 -2.13 -11.29
N PRO A 83 -6.31 -1.19 -11.80
CA PRO A 83 -6.45 0.23 -11.44
C PRO A 83 -7.40 0.53 -10.28
N ARG A 84 -8.02 -0.49 -9.66
CA ARG A 84 -8.77 -0.26 -8.42
C ARG A 84 -7.79 0.14 -7.31
N PRO A 85 -8.27 0.85 -6.26
CA PRO A 85 -7.44 1.19 -5.10
C PRO A 85 -6.59 0.00 -4.66
N CYS A 86 -5.28 0.22 -4.54
CA CYS A 86 -4.28 -0.81 -4.34
C CYS A 86 -3.33 -0.41 -3.21
N HIS A 87 -2.78 -1.41 -2.52
CA HIS A 87 -1.74 -1.17 -1.52
C HIS A 87 -0.45 -0.62 -2.15
N GLY A 88 -0.24 -0.85 -3.45
CA GLY A 88 0.84 -0.22 -4.20
C GLY A 88 0.75 1.30 -4.23
N ASP A 89 -0.46 1.86 -4.23
CA ASP A 89 -0.66 3.32 -4.19
C ASP A 89 -0.14 3.90 -2.87
N VAL A 90 -0.36 3.16 -1.77
CA VAL A 90 0.15 3.50 -0.43
C VAL A 90 1.68 3.45 -0.39
N ILE A 91 2.31 2.41 -0.94
CA ILE A 91 3.78 2.31 -1.01
C ILE A 91 4.35 3.47 -1.83
N ALA A 92 3.77 3.74 -3.00
CA ALA A 92 4.23 4.81 -3.89
C ALA A 92 4.08 6.19 -3.22
N ALA A 93 2.97 6.44 -2.52
CA ALA A 93 2.77 7.66 -1.75
C ALA A 93 3.79 7.78 -0.60
N PHE A 94 4.04 6.70 0.14
CA PHE A 94 5.04 6.66 1.19
C PHE A 94 6.43 7.01 0.64
N LEU A 95 6.85 6.40 -0.47
CA LEU A 95 8.16 6.67 -1.08
C LEU A 95 8.28 8.13 -1.52
N ARG A 96 7.28 8.68 -2.22
CA ARG A 96 7.27 10.08 -2.66
C ARG A 96 7.36 11.06 -1.49
N ARG A 97 6.64 10.81 -0.40
CA ARG A 97 6.63 11.67 0.80
C ARG A 97 8.01 11.78 1.48
N HIS A 98 8.83 10.74 1.39
CA HIS A 98 10.12 10.68 2.08
C HIS A 98 11.32 10.89 1.14
N LEU A 99 11.12 11.09 -0.17
CA LEU A 99 12.20 11.44 -1.09
C LEU A 99 12.65 12.89 -0.86
N PRO A 100 13.97 13.16 -0.77
CA PRO A 100 14.48 14.52 -0.64
C PRO A 100 14.13 15.34 -1.90
N GLY A 101 13.50 16.50 -1.71
CA GLY A 101 13.04 17.39 -2.79
C GLY A 101 11.53 17.35 -3.07
N ALA A 102 10.75 16.50 -2.40
CA ALA A 102 9.30 16.63 -2.38
C ALA A 102 8.90 17.95 -1.66
N PRO A 103 7.93 18.73 -2.17
CA PRO A 103 7.49 19.93 -1.48
C PRO A 103 7.06 19.58 -0.05
N ALA A 104 7.60 20.32 0.92
CA ALA A 104 7.29 20.17 2.33
C ALA A 104 5.82 20.55 2.56
N GLY A 105 4.92 19.58 2.42
CA GLY A 105 3.50 19.78 2.72
C GLY A 105 2.58 19.05 1.77
N SER A 106 2.33 17.77 2.05
CA SER A 106 1.05 17.10 1.79
C SER A 106 1.10 15.64 2.27
N GLY A 107 1.65 15.41 3.46
CA GLY A 107 1.58 14.10 4.11
C GLY A 107 0.20 13.92 4.73
N THR A 108 -0.88 13.96 3.95
CA THR A 108 -2.21 13.67 4.49
C THR A 108 -2.22 12.19 4.89
N ARG A 109 -2.36 11.92 6.18
CA ARG A 109 -2.67 10.59 6.68
C ARG A 109 -3.90 10.10 5.94
N LEU A 110 -3.94 8.83 5.55
CA LEU A 110 -5.16 8.30 4.96
C LEU A 110 -6.26 8.41 6.03
N GLU A 111 -7.31 9.19 5.77
CA GLU A 111 -8.43 9.29 6.71
C GLU A 111 -9.13 7.93 6.80
N PRO A 112 -9.58 7.52 8.01
CA PRO A 112 -10.31 6.27 8.16
C PRO A 112 -11.56 6.32 7.28
N PRO A 113 -11.89 5.23 6.56
CA PRO A 113 -13.15 5.18 5.83
C PRO A 113 -14.30 5.35 6.83
N ALA A 114 -15.32 6.13 6.45
CA ALA A 114 -16.54 6.24 7.24
C ALA A 114 -17.04 4.84 7.62
N GLU A 115 -17.30 4.64 8.90
CA GLU A 115 -17.74 3.38 9.50
C GLU A 115 -18.88 2.76 8.67
N GLN A 116 -18.55 1.81 7.80
CA GLN A 116 -19.56 1.03 7.09
C GLN A 116 -20.10 0.04 8.12
N LYS A 117 -21.12 0.46 8.88
CA LYS A 117 -21.92 -0.43 9.72
C LYS A 117 -22.32 -1.62 8.86
N ASN A 118 -21.75 -2.78 9.15
CA ASN A 118 -22.10 -4.01 8.46
C ASN A 118 -23.53 -4.39 8.89
N PRO A 119 -24.55 -4.37 8.01
CA PRO A 119 -25.92 -4.72 8.40
C PRO A 119 -26.10 -6.22 8.69
N GLY A 120 -25.05 -7.04 8.57
CA GLY A 120 -25.12 -8.50 8.62
C GLY A 120 -25.06 -9.17 9.99
N SER A 121 -25.32 -8.48 11.11
CA SER A 121 -25.35 -9.11 12.45
C SER A 121 -26.66 -8.85 13.19
N LEU A 122 -27.79 -9.00 12.52
CA LEU A 122 -29.06 -9.29 13.18
C LEU A 122 -29.23 -10.81 13.16
N ARG A 123 -28.79 -11.46 14.23
CA ARG A 123 -29.19 -12.84 14.53
C ARG A 123 -30.72 -12.81 14.75
N PRO A 124 -31.54 -13.62 14.06
CA PRO A 124 -32.96 -13.66 14.37
C PRO A 124 -33.16 -14.16 15.81
N PRO A 125 -34.20 -13.71 16.52
CA PRO A 125 -34.52 -14.25 17.84
C PRO A 125 -34.80 -15.75 17.69
N GLU A 126 -34.10 -16.55 18.49
CA GLU A 126 -34.37 -17.97 18.62
C GLU A 126 -35.75 -18.11 19.29
N THR A 127 -36.70 -18.70 18.55
CA THR A 127 -38.06 -19.03 19.02
C THR A 127 -38.06 -20.18 20.00
#